data_AF-A0AAT9HLL7-F1
#
_entry.id   AF-A0AAT9HLL7-F1
#
_cell.length_a   1.000
_cell.length_b   1.000
_cell.length_c   1.000
_cell.angle_alpha   90.00
_cell.angle_beta   90.00
_cell.angle_gamma   90.00
#
_symmetry.space_group_name_H-M   'P 1'
#
loop_
_entity.id
_entity.type
_entity.pdbx_description
1 polymer ?
#
loop_
_entity_poly.entity_id
_entity_poly.type
_entity_poly.pdbx_seq_one_letter_code
_entity_poly.pdbx_strand_id
1 'polypeptide(L)' 'MLRHPNVAGAVIGASRPEQVTENAAASGVKLDPALVERIDEVLGPVAAYEADDA' A
#
# COMPACT_ATOMS: atom_id res chain seq x y z
N MET A 1 0.03 -2.09 1.50
CA MET A 1 -0.83 -2.35 2.68
C MET A 1 -1.50 -3.73 2.64
N LEU A 2 -2.39 -4.02 1.67
CA LEU A 2 -3.18 -5.27 1.60
C LEU A 2 -2.37 -6.58 1.55
N ARG A 3 -1.05 -6.51 1.33
CA ARG A 3 -0.13 -7.66 1.40
C ARG A 3 0.14 -8.15 2.84
N HIS A 4 -0.18 -7.35 3.87
CA HIS A 4 0.16 -7.65 5.26
C HIS A 4 -0.93 -8.51 5.92
N PRO A 5 -0.59 -9.63 6.60
CA PRO A 5 -1.58 -10.59 7.10
C PRO A 5 -2.52 -10.02 8.18
N ASN A 6 -2.06 -9.03 8.93
CA ASN A 6 -2.87 -8.37 9.98
C ASN A 6 -3.76 -7.23 9.44
N VAL A 7 -3.83 -7.03 8.12
CA VAL A 7 -4.69 -6.01 7.50
C VAL A 7 -5.88 -6.69 6.85
N ALA A 8 -7.08 -6.48 7.39
CA ALA A 8 -8.32 -7.03 6.83
C ALA A 8 -8.84 -6.26 5.60
N GLY A 9 -8.46 -4.99 5.45
CA GLY A 9 -8.88 -4.15 4.33
C GLY A 9 -8.26 -2.75 4.39
N ALA A 10 -8.52 -1.95 3.36
CA ALA A 10 -8.08 -0.56 3.26
C ALA A 10 -9.28 0.34 2.92
N VAL A 11 -9.43 1.44 3.64
CA VAL A 11 -10.46 2.45 3.35
C VAL A 11 -9.95 3.35 2.23
N ILE A 12 -10.78 3.54 1.20
CA ILE A 12 -10.46 4.35 0.03
C ILE A 12 -11.41 5.53 -0.10
N GLY A 13 -10.89 6.69 -0.48
CA GLY A 13 -11.67 7.83 -0.96
C GLY A 13 -11.76 7.82 -2.49
N ALA A 14 -12.86 8.32 -3.03
CA ALA A 14 -13.04 8.53 -4.47
C ALA A 14 -13.72 9.87 -4.71
N SER A 15 -13.16 10.70 -5.60
CA SER A 15 -13.72 11.98 -5.99
C SER A 15 -14.60 11.88 -7.22
N ARG A 16 -14.42 10.82 -8.03
CA ARG A 16 -15.25 10.48 -9.20
C ARG A 16 -15.65 9.00 -9.15
N PRO A 17 -16.80 8.62 -9.74
CA PRO A 17 -17.29 7.24 -9.69
C PRO A 17 -16.32 6.20 -10.24
N GLU A 18 -15.58 6.52 -11.29
CA GLU A 18 -14.66 5.59 -11.96
C GLU A 18 -13.53 5.14 -11.02
N GLN A 19 -13.11 6.02 -10.11
CA GLN A 19 -12.05 5.74 -9.14
C GLN A 19 -12.44 4.64 -8.14
N VAL A 20 -13.74 4.41 -7.90
CA VAL A 20 -14.19 3.30 -7.05
C VAL A 20 -13.77 1.98 -7.66
N THR A 21 -14.04 1.80 -8.95
CA THR A 21 -13.70 0.57 -9.68
C THR A 21 -12.19 0.40 -9.81
N GLU A 22 -11.46 1.47 -10.12
CA GLU A 22 -10.00 1.45 -10.23
C GLU A 22 -9.33 1.11 -8.90
N ASN A 23 -9.76 1.73 -7.79
CA ASN A 23 -9.23 1.44 -6.46
C ASN A 23 -9.57 0.00 -6.02
N ALA A 24 -10.79 -0.46 -6.30
CA ALA A 24 -11.23 -1.81 -5.96
C ALA A 24 -10.43 -2.90 -6.69
N ALA A 25 -9.89 -2.61 -7.88
CA ALA A 25 -9.05 -3.52 -8.64
C ALA A 25 -7.75 -3.93 -7.92
N ALA A 26 -7.32 -3.18 -6.89
CA ALA A 26 -6.18 -3.55 -6.06
C ALA A 26 -6.47 -4.75 -5.13
N SER A 27 -7.74 -5.09 -4.89
CA SER A 27 -8.13 -6.20 -4.03
C SER A 27 -7.64 -7.53 -4.59
N GLY A 28 -6.97 -8.33 -3.76
CA GLY A 28 -6.44 -9.65 -4.15
C GLY A 28 -5.18 -9.62 -5.01
N VAL A 29 -4.70 -8.44 -5.42
CA VAL A 29 -3.44 -8.30 -6.16
C VAL A 29 -2.27 -8.67 -5.26
N LYS A 30 -1.42 -9.59 -5.76
CA LYS A 30 -0.15 -9.95 -5.12
C LYS A 30 0.99 -9.24 -5.83
N LEU A 31 1.81 -8.53 -5.05
CA LEU A 31 3.02 -7.91 -5.56
C LEU A 31 4.20 -8.88 -5.45
N ASP A 32 5.04 -8.89 -6.46
CA ASP A 32 6.30 -9.63 -6.45
C ASP A 32 7.22 -9.10 -5.33
N PRO A 33 7.92 -9.96 -4.58
CA PRO A 33 8.90 -9.53 -3.58
C PRO A 33 9.96 -8.55 -4.11
N ALA A 34 10.47 -8.75 -5.32
CA ALA A 34 11.47 -7.85 -5.92
C ALA A 34 10.86 -6.48 -6.26
N LEU A 35 9.57 -6.44 -6.61
CA LEU A 35 8.87 -5.16 -6.81
C LEU A 35 8.71 -4.41 -5.49
N VAL A 36 8.40 -5.14 -4.42
CA VAL A 36 8.29 -4.58 -3.07
C VAL A 36 9.61 -3.95 -2.62
N GLU A 37 10.73 -4.65 -2.81
CA GLU A 37 12.06 -4.14 -2.47
C GLU A 37 12.37 -2.83 -3.20
N ARG A 38 12.08 -2.77 -4.50
CA ARG A 38 12.24 -1.54 -5.29
C ARG A 38 11.35 -0.38 -4.84
N ILE A 39 10.15 -0.66 -4.32
CA ILE A 39 9.30 0.38 -3.74
C ILE A 39 9.96 0.96 -2.49
N ASP A 40 10.48 0.08 -1.63
CA ASP A 40 11.13 0.48 -0.37
C ASP A 40 12.43 1.27 -0.63
N GLU A 41 13.23 0.88 -1.64
CA GLU A 41 14.42 1.65 -2.07
C GLU A 41 14.08 3.09 -2.51
N VAL A 42 13.00 3.25 -3.28
CA VAL A 42 12.62 4.56 -3.84
C VAL A 42 11.97 5.45 -2.81
N LEU A 43 11.11 4.90 -1.95
CA LEU A 43 10.33 5.66 -0.97
C LEU A 43 11.03 5.80 0.39
N GLY A 44 12.00 4.94 0.71
CA GLY A 44 12.72 4.94 1.97
C GLY A 44 13.22 6.31 2.45
N PRO A 45 13.80 7.18 1.58
CA PRO A 45 14.28 8.50 2.00
C PRO A 45 13.20 9.47 2.48
N VAL A 46 11.94 9.26 2.08
CA VAL A 46 10.80 10.15 2.40
C VAL A 46 9.73 9.47 3.25
N ALA A 47 9.81 8.17 3.42
CA ALA A 47 8.89 7.41 4.25
C ALA A 47 9.10 7.81 5.73
N ALA A 48 8.01 8.25 6.37
CA ALA A 48 8.03 8.55 7.79
C ALA A 48 7.96 7.24 8.57
N TYR A 49 9.04 6.93 9.28
CA TYR A 49 9.06 5.91 10.32
C TYR A 49 9.18 6.63 11.66
N GLU A 50 8.22 6.41 12.55
CA GLU A 50 8.43 6.76 13.96
C GLU A 50 9.59 5.90 14.44
N ALA A 51 10.64 6.52 14.98
CA ALA A 51 11.65 5.77 15.71
C ALA A 51 10.96 5.24 16.98
N ASP A 52 10.98 3.93 17.20
CA ASP A 52 10.64 3.40 18.53
C ASP A 52 11.64 4.01 19.51
N ASP A 53 11.18 4.99 20.31
CA ASP A 53 11.90 5.46 21.50
C ASP A 53 11.94 4.27 22.47
N ALA A 54 13.02 3.50 22.39
CA ALA A 54 13.39 2.45 23.34
C ALA A 54 14.08 3.04 24.57
#